data_AF-A0A2E6EN19-F1
#
_entry.id   AF-A0A2E6EN19-F1
#
_cell.length_a   1.000
_cell.length_b   1.000
_cell.length_c   1.000
_cell.angle_alpha   90.00
_cell.angle_beta   90.00
_cell.angle_gamma   90.00
#
_symmetry.space_group_name_H-M   'P 1'
#
loop_
_entity.id
_entity.type
_entity.pdbx_description
1 polymer ?
#
loop_
_entity_poly.entity_id
_entity_poly.type
_entity_poly.pdbx_seq_one_letter_code
_entity_poly.pdbx_strand_id
1 'polypeptide(L)'
;MHQNSTFLLFGGAGLVGMATCRLLARELQPKRVVVASLKLAESQAAVKELVAEHPEVEWVPEAGNLFVPTEFAHMSRGEILGSPDRREKLLDFTFGDFEAAYQCNHLAVIIRRHSPDAIVDCVNTATGISYQDIFDSTASLRYDLGRLTDGGDLGAVPDLPADLETGLLAQAMPQIIRHVRLLFRATTDANTSIYVKVGTTGTGGMGLNIPYTHSEDRPSRTLLAKNAVAFAHTGLLFLLARTPEAPAVKEIKPAAMIGYRAVQITEIPGHGGAAVPLYKPQEVAGASLSELVTKESEERYQATGENLEVAVVNTGENGLFAKGEFGAITALKQMEFVTPEEIADRIVMEISGGNTGNDVIAALDGAVMTSSYRAGQLRQVAMKDLHRLEASHGVPSIALGALGPPELSKLLFEAWMLKDAFGDSLLNSVHDADGQPIAAEHVATRLAEGLKGSAVACQAVSIGIPILLPDGDRFLRGPVIKVPEIKGKNKVARINSPADLDLWARRGWIDLRPANMRRWQERFTQMERAREELTRKGSAAVSRRTYLPVGFKIGDVVAWIFNNEMGGYRIK
;
A
#
# COMPACT_ATOMS: atom_id res chain seq x y z
N MET A 1 -25.19 10.06 -14.53
CA MET A 1 -24.16 9.04 -14.83
C MET A 1 -24.12 7.90 -13.81
N HIS A 2 -24.62 8.04 -12.57
CA HIS A 2 -24.49 7.03 -11.50
C HIS A 2 -25.71 6.12 -11.25
N GLN A 3 -26.82 6.27 -11.97
CA GLN A 3 -28.05 5.49 -11.71
C GLN A 3 -27.91 3.97 -11.85
N ASN A 4 -26.84 3.47 -12.48
CA ASN A 4 -26.60 2.04 -12.65
C ASN A 4 -25.34 1.55 -11.92
N SER A 5 -24.74 2.37 -11.04
CA SER A 5 -23.48 2.04 -10.36
C SER A 5 -23.69 1.36 -9.00
N THR A 6 -22.69 0.57 -8.60
CA THR A 6 -22.56 -0.07 -7.29
C THR A 6 -21.51 0.67 -6.45
N PHE A 7 -21.90 1.13 -5.27
CA PHE A 7 -20.99 1.70 -4.28
C PHE A 7 -20.68 0.69 -3.18
N LEU A 8 -19.44 0.66 -2.69
CA LEU A 8 -19.05 -0.09 -1.49
C LEU A 8 -18.52 0.87 -0.43
N LEU A 9 -19.15 0.87 0.75
CA LEU A 9 -18.77 1.70 1.87
C LEU A 9 -18.18 0.85 2.99
N PHE A 10 -16.88 0.95 3.20
CA PHE A 10 -16.24 0.40 4.40
C PHE A 10 -16.46 1.37 5.57
N GLY A 11 -16.85 0.84 6.74
CA GLY A 11 -17.31 1.66 7.85
C GLY A 11 -18.70 2.27 7.63
N GLY A 12 -19.53 1.64 6.79
CA GLY A 12 -20.82 2.16 6.34
C GLY A 12 -21.85 2.37 7.45
N ALA A 13 -21.82 1.58 8.54
CA ALA A 13 -22.70 1.79 9.69
C ALA A 13 -22.19 2.85 10.69
N GLY A 14 -20.99 3.41 10.46
CA GLY A 14 -20.45 4.50 11.26
C GLY A 14 -21.13 5.85 10.94
N LEU A 15 -20.85 6.88 11.74
CA LEU A 15 -21.45 8.22 11.58
C LEU A 15 -21.26 8.78 10.17
N VAL A 16 -20.01 8.85 9.69
CA VAL A 16 -19.69 9.33 8.34
C VAL A 16 -20.24 8.39 7.27
N GLY A 17 -20.18 7.07 7.49
CA GLY A 17 -20.71 6.06 6.58
C GLY A 17 -22.20 6.25 6.32
N MET A 18 -23.00 6.39 7.39
CA MET A 18 -24.45 6.59 7.30
C MET A 18 -24.81 7.91 6.61
N ALA A 19 -24.13 9.00 6.97
CA ALA A 19 -24.32 10.30 6.31
C ALA A 19 -23.98 10.23 4.81
N THR A 20 -22.90 9.50 4.47
CA THR A 20 -22.50 9.28 3.08
C THR A 20 -23.51 8.42 2.34
N CYS A 21 -24.00 7.32 2.91
CA CYS A 21 -25.05 6.49 2.33
C CYS A 21 -26.29 7.33 1.97
N ARG A 22 -26.78 8.13 2.93
CA ARG A 22 -27.95 9.02 2.72
C ARG A 22 -27.72 10.01 1.60
N LEU A 23 -26.54 10.65 1.58
CA LEU A 23 -26.25 11.66 0.57
C LEU A 23 -26.03 11.04 -0.82
N LEU A 24 -25.39 9.87 -0.91
CA LEU A 24 -25.28 9.10 -2.16
C LEU A 24 -26.66 8.74 -2.71
N ALA A 25 -27.57 8.26 -1.85
CA ALA A 25 -28.94 7.93 -2.25
C ALA A 25 -29.69 9.15 -2.79
N ARG A 26 -29.56 10.31 -2.15
CA ARG A 26 -30.23 11.56 -2.55
C ARG A 26 -29.68 12.16 -3.84
N GLU A 27 -28.35 12.29 -3.93
CA GLU A 27 -27.70 13.08 -4.98
C GLU A 27 -27.30 12.23 -6.20
N LEU A 28 -26.83 10.99 -5.98
CA LEU A 28 -26.31 10.14 -7.05
C LEU A 28 -27.26 9.01 -7.46
N GLN A 29 -28.21 8.64 -6.58
CA GLN A 29 -29.23 7.61 -6.79
C GLN A 29 -28.64 6.31 -7.39
N PRO A 30 -27.62 5.71 -6.76
CA PRO A 30 -27.00 4.49 -7.28
C PRO A 30 -27.98 3.32 -7.28
N LYS A 31 -27.75 2.35 -8.16
CA LYS A 31 -28.54 1.10 -8.17
C LYS A 31 -28.36 0.32 -6.87
N ARG A 32 -27.12 0.25 -6.38
CA ARG A 32 -26.75 -0.60 -5.25
C ARG A 32 -25.73 0.08 -4.36
N VAL A 33 -25.88 -0.10 -3.06
CA VAL A 33 -24.90 0.32 -2.04
C VAL A 33 -24.65 -0.82 -1.05
N VAL A 34 -23.39 -1.24 -0.97
CA VAL A 34 -22.91 -2.24 -0.02
C VAL A 34 -22.40 -1.53 1.23
N VAL A 35 -23.00 -1.84 2.38
CA VAL A 35 -22.71 -1.23 3.68
C VAL A 35 -21.91 -2.23 4.49
N ALA A 36 -20.59 -1.99 4.61
CA ALA A 36 -19.67 -2.88 5.29
C ALA A 36 -19.21 -2.32 6.65
N SER A 37 -19.24 -3.14 7.70
CA SER A 37 -18.79 -2.80 9.06
C SER A 37 -18.00 -3.94 9.69
N LEU A 38 -17.46 -3.77 10.90
CA LEU A 38 -16.73 -4.86 11.55
C LEU A 38 -17.67 -6.03 11.92
N LYS A 39 -18.86 -5.72 12.45
CA LYS A 39 -19.87 -6.71 12.84
C LYS A 39 -21.05 -6.71 11.87
N LEU A 40 -21.51 -7.90 11.49
CA LEU A 40 -22.64 -8.05 10.55
C LEU A 40 -23.93 -7.45 11.08
N ALA A 41 -24.19 -7.57 12.39
CA ALA A 41 -25.37 -6.98 13.03
C ALA A 41 -25.43 -5.46 12.87
N GLU A 42 -24.28 -4.76 12.89
CA GLU A 42 -24.21 -3.30 12.69
C GLU A 42 -24.60 -2.93 11.26
N SER A 43 -24.07 -3.65 10.27
CA SER A 43 -24.41 -3.45 8.86
C SER A 43 -25.88 -3.75 8.57
N GLN A 44 -26.44 -4.82 9.16
CA GLN A 44 -27.85 -5.17 9.01
C GLN A 44 -28.77 -4.10 9.62
N ALA A 45 -28.42 -3.57 10.79
CA ALA A 45 -29.17 -2.49 11.41
C ALA A 45 -29.15 -1.21 10.56
N ALA A 46 -27.97 -0.83 10.05
CA ALA A 46 -27.81 0.31 9.15
C ALA A 46 -28.62 0.14 7.85
N VAL A 47 -28.54 -1.03 7.21
CA VAL A 47 -29.32 -1.33 6.00
C VAL A 47 -30.82 -1.24 6.26
N LYS A 48 -31.31 -1.73 7.40
CA LYS A 48 -32.74 -1.64 7.75
C LYS A 48 -33.22 -0.17 7.82
N GLU A 49 -32.41 0.71 8.40
CA GLU A 49 -32.70 2.15 8.46
C GLU A 49 -32.68 2.79 7.07
N LEU A 50 -31.63 2.49 6.28
CA LEU A 50 -31.46 3.04 4.93
C LEU A 50 -32.55 2.57 3.95
N VAL A 51 -33.01 1.32 4.04
CA VAL A 51 -34.14 0.81 3.25
C VAL A 51 -35.43 1.55 3.56
N ALA A 52 -35.65 1.93 4.82
CA ALA A 52 -36.85 2.67 5.22
C ALA A 52 -36.83 4.12 4.71
N GLU A 53 -35.65 4.74 4.67
CA GLU A 53 -35.47 6.12 4.19
C GLU A 53 -35.40 6.22 2.65
N HIS A 54 -34.77 5.24 2.01
CA HIS A 54 -34.39 5.24 0.61
C HIS A 54 -34.65 3.86 -0.04
N PRO A 55 -35.93 3.45 -0.20
CA PRO A 55 -36.30 2.15 -0.75
C PRO A 55 -35.94 1.96 -2.23
N GLU A 56 -35.61 3.03 -2.94
CA GLU A 56 -35.20 3.04 -4.34
C GLU A 56 -33.79 2.47 -4.58
N VAL A 57 -32.95 2.38 -3.55
CA VAL A 57 -31.57 1.85 -3.62
C VAL A 57 -31.51 0.41 -3.10
N GLU A 58 -30.79 -0.47 -3.79
CA GLU A 58 -30.50 -1.83 -3.29
C GLU A 58 -29.40 -1.77 -2.21
N TRP A 59 -29.80 -1.89 -0.94
CA TRP A 59 -28.89 -1.88 0.21
C TRP A 59 -28.44 -3.31 0.59
N VAL A 60 -27.13 -3.54 0.63
CA VAL A 60 -26.55 -4.88 0.91
C VAL A 60 -25.65 -4.83 2.14
N PRO A 61 -25.92 -5.60 3.22
CA PRO A 61 -25.05 -5.63 4.38
C PRO A 61 -23.83 -6.54 4.13
N GLU A 62 -22.66 -6.12 4.59
CA GLU A 62 -21.42 -6.89 4.56
C GLU A 62 -20.63 -6.68 5.86
N ALA A 63 -19.71 -7.58 6.22
CA ALA A 63 -18.90 -7.38 7.43
C ALA A 63 -17.56 -8.10 7.47
N GLY A 64 -16.72 -7.68 8.42
CA GLY A 64 -15.50 -8.38 8.86
C GLY A 64 -14.25 -7.50 8.85
N ASN A 65 -13.21 -7.99 9.52
CA ASN A 65 -11.92 -7.32 9.58
C ASN A 65 -11.20 -7.37 8.22
N LEU A 66 -10.93 -6.19 7.65
CA LEU A 66 -10.35 -6.00 6.32
C LEU A 66 -8.83 -6.29 6.27
N PHE A 67 -8.18 -6.35 7.44
CA PHE A 67 -6.72 -6.43 7.57
C PHE A 67 -6.19 -7.87 7.70
N VAL A 68 -7.07 -8.88 7.62
CA VAL A 68 -6.74 -10.28 7.88
C VAL A 68 -7.28 -11.20 6.77
N PRO A 69 -6.86 -12.49 6.74
CA PRO A 69 -7.52 -13.51 5.95
C PRO A 69 -9.01 -13.66 6.29
N THR A 70 -9.84 -14.05 5.33
CA THR A 70 -11.30 -14.24 5.52
C THR A 70 -11.62 -15.22 6.65
N GLU A 71 -10.80 -16.26 6.86
CA GLU A 71 -10.98 -17.20 7.98
C GLU A 71 -10.89 -16.53 9.36
N PHE A 72 -10.20 -15.38 9.46
CA PHE A 72 -10.04 -14.62 10.71
C PHE A 72 -10.90 -13.36 10.77
N ALA A 73 -11.70 -13.07 9.73
CA ALA A 73 -12.41 -11.80 9.59
C ALA A 73 -13.40 -11.50 10.72
N HIS A 74 -13.89 -12.54 11.41
CA HIS A 74 -14.85 -12.43 12.51
C HIS A 74 -14.26 -12.80 13.88
N MET A 75 -12.94 -13.02 13.96
CA MET A 75 -12.24 -13.30 15.21
C MET A 75 -11.71 -12.01 15.82
N SER A 76 -11.69 -11.95 17.15
CA SER A 76 -10.95 -10.91 17.88
C SER A 76 -9.45 -11.12 17.73
N ARG A 77 -8.68 -10.03 17.90
CA ARG A 77 -7.23 -10.11 17.83
C ARG A 77 -6.64 -11.04 18.90
N GLY A 78 -7.21 -11.04 20.12
CA GLY A 78 -6.80 -11.93 21.20
C GLY A 78 -6.97 -13.41 20.84
N GLU A 79 -8.08 -13.78 20.16
CA GLU A 79 -8.29 -15.16 19.70
C GLU A 79 -7.32 -15.59 18.60
N ILE A 80 -6.89 -14.66 17.74
CA ILE A 80 -5.88 -14.93 16.71
C ILE A 80 -4.50 -15.10 17.37
N LEU A 81 -4.11 -14.15 18.23
CA LEU A 81 -2.81 -14.17 18.90
C LEU A 81 -2.70 -15.26 19.97
N GLY A 82 -3.80 -15.76 20.53
CA GLY A 82 -3.79 -16.83 21.53
C GLY A 82 -3.43 -18.22 20.97
N SER A 83 -3.33 -18.41 19.65
CA SER A 83 -3.06 -19.70 19.02
C SER A 83 -1.76 -19.65 18.21
N PRO A 84 -0.80 -20.56 18.45
CA PRO A 84 0.44 -20.65 17.66
C PRO A 84 0.19 -20.77 16.16
N ASP A 85 -0.66 -21.72 15.75
CA ASP A 85 -0.99 -21.96 14.33
C ASP A 85 -1.58 -20.70 13.66
N ARG A 86 -2.39 -19.92 14.38
CA ARG A 86 -3.00 -18.69 13.85
C ARG A 86 -1.99 -17.55 13.75
N ARG A 87 -1.06 -17.43 14.71
CA ARG A 87 0.04 -16.46 14.65
C ARG A 87 0.96 -16.75 13.46
N GLU A 88 1.33 -18.02 13.26
CA GLU A 88 2.13 -18.44 12.10
C GLU A 88 1.45 -18.09 10.77
N LYS A 89 0.16 -18.44 10.62
CA LYS A 89 -0.63 -18.04 9.45
C LYS A 89 -0.69 -16.53 9.23
N LEU A 90 -0.82 -15.74 10.30
CA LEU A 90 -0.86 -14.28 10.18
C LEU A 90 0.51 -13.69 9.82
N LEU A 91 1.59 -14.30 10.30
CA LEU A 91 2.97 -13.96 9.91
C LEU A 91 3.18 -14.24 8.42
N ASP A 92 2.80 -15.42 7.94
CA ASP A 92 2.85 -15.77 6.52
C ASP A 92 1.98 -14.86 5.67
N PHE A 93 0.78 -14.51 6.14
CA PHE A 93 -0.08 -13.54 5.48
C PHE A 93 0.58 -12.16 5.33
N THR A 94 1.30 -11.71 6.35
CA THR A 94 1.91 -10.38 6.41
C THR A 94 3.24 -10.31 5.66
N PHE A 95 4.13 -11.28 5.87
CA PHE A 95 5.51 -11.27 5.41
C PHE A 95 5.81 -12.26 4.28
N GLY A 96 4.94 -13.25 4.07
CA GLY A 96 5.10 -14.29 3.06
C GLY A 96 4.62 -13.89 1.66
N ASP A 97 4.30 -14.90 0.87
CA ASP A 97 3.94 -14.76 -0.55
C ASP A 97 2.72 -13.84 -0.75
N PHE A 98 2.82 -12.93 -1.71
CA PHE A 98 1.78 -11.94 -1.96
C PHE A 98 0.53 -12.54 -2.62
N GLU A 99 0.72 -13.44 -3.59
CA GLU A 99 -0.40 -14.02 -4.34
C GLU A 99 -1.26 -14.89 -3.42
N ALA A 100 -0.63 -15.70 -2.57
CA ALA A 100 -1.33 -16.50 -1.56
C ALA A 100 -2.20 -15.62 -0.63
N ALA A 101 -1.64 -14.51 -0.13
CA ALA A 101 -2.40 -13.60 0.71
C ALA A 101 -3.52 -12.86 -0.03
N TYR A 102 -3.33 -12.52 -1.30
CA TYR A 102 -4.37 -11.88 -2.12
C TYR A 102 -5.59 -12.76 -2.35
N GLN A 103 -5.39 -14.08 -2.47
CA GLN A 103 -6.50 -15.02 -2.60
C GLN A 103 -7.37 -15.09 -1.35
N CYS A 104 -6.74 -15.08 -0.16
CA CYS A 104 -7.45 -15.26 1.11
C CYS A 104 -7.78 -13.96 1.86
N ASN A 105 -7.30 -12.80 1.42
CA ASN A 105 -7.55 -11.53 2.10
C ASN A 105 -9.02 -11.12 2.06
N HIS A 106 -9.58 -10.75 3.22
CA HIS A 106 -10.99 -10.43 3.34
C HIS A 106 -11.43 -9.18 2.56
N LEU A 107 -10.62 -8.11 2.57
CA LEU A 107 -10.87 -6.90 1.77
C LEU A 107 -10.98 -7.25 0.28
N ALA A 108 -10.00 -8.00 -0.25
CA ALA A 108 -9.98 -8.41 -1.65
C ALA A 108 -11.17 -9.30 -2.02
N VAL A 109 -11.57 -10.22 -1.13
CA VAL A 109 -12.77 -11.06 -1.30
C VAL A 109 -14.04 -10.22 -1.41
N ILE A 110 -14.23 -9.22 -0.54
CA ILE A 110 -15.39 -8.33 -0.58
C ILE A 110 -15.42 -7.52 -1.88
N ILE A 111 -14.29 -6.91 -2.26
CA ILE A 111 -14.22 -6.10 -3.49
C ILE A 111 -14.52 -6.95 -4.73
N ARG A 112 -13.95 -8.15 -4.84
CA ARG A 112 -14.24 -9.07 -5.96
C ARG A 112 -15.69 -9.57 -5.98
N ARG A 113 -16.29 -9.78 -4.81
CA ARG A 113 -17.69 -10.25 -4.69
C ARG A 113 -18.66 -9.22 -5.22
N HIS A 114 -18.44 -7.95 -4.91
CA HIS A 114 -19.39 -6.88 -5.21
C HIS A 114 -19.04 -6.07 -6.46
N SER A 115 -17.80 -6.16 -6.95
CA SER A 115 -17.27 -5.43 -8.11
C SER A 115 -17.72 -3.96 -8.14
N PRO A 116 -17.39 -3.17 -7.11
CA PRO A 116 -17.91 -1.81 -6.97
C PRO A 116 -17.30 -0.86 -8.00
N ASP A 117 -18.14 0.01 -8.57
CA ASP A 117 -17.71 1.12 -9.41
C ASP A 117 -16.99 2.20 -8.59
N ALA A 118 -17.41 2.37 -7.33
CA ALA A 118 -16.85 3.36 -6.41
C ALA A 118 -16.76 2.80 -4.99
N ILE A 119 -15.67 3.11 -4.30
CA ILE A 119 -15.45 2.74 -2.90
C ILE A 119 -15.32 4.01 -2.06
N VAL A 120 -16.01 4.06 -0.92
CA VAL A 120 -15.76 5.04 0.15
C VAL A 120 -15.29 4.28 1.38
N ASP A 121 -14.06 4.55 1.81
CA ASP A 121 -13.46 3.91 2.99
C ASP A 121 -13.48 4.85 4.20
N CYS A 122 -14.48 4.67 5.06
CA CYS A 122 -14.64 5.37 6.34
C CYS A 122 -13.97 4.64 7.53
N VAL A 123 -13.25 3.54 7.31
CA VAL A 123 -12.59 2.80 8.39
C VAL A 123 -11.37 3.57 8.87
N ASN A 124 -11.18 3.73 10.18
CA ASN A 124 -9.94 4.30 10.68
C ASN A 124 -8.77 3.30 10.60
N THR A 125 -8.20 3.14 9.41
CA THR A 125 -7.11 2.19 9.10
C THR A 125 -5.91 2.39 10.03
N ALA A 126 -5.62 3.65 10.37
CA ALA A 126 -4.54 3.96 11.30
C ALA A 126 -4.84 3.39 12.69
N THR A 127 -6.04 3.57 13.24
CA THR A 127 -6.44 2.93 14.51
C THR A 127 -6.32 1.40 14.43
N GLY A 128 -6.85 0.79 13.36
CA GLY A 128 -6.84 -0.67 13.20
C GLY A 128 -5.44 -1.31 13.13
N ILE A 129 -4.42 -0.55 12.72
CA ILE A 129 -3.04 -1.03 12.57
C ILE A 129 -2.10 -0.55 13.69
N SER A 130 -2.26 0.68 14.19
CA SER A 130 -1.30 1.30 15.13
C SER A 130 -1.47 0.89 16.59
N TYR A 131 -2.67 0.46 17.02
CA TYR A 131 -2.95 0.04 18.40
C TYR A 131 -2.49 -1.40 18.71
N GLN A 132 -1.50 -1.90 17.98
CA GLN A 132 -0.92 -3.24 18.18
C GLN A 132 0.24 -3.22 19.20
N ASP A 133 0.35 -2.11 19.94
CA ASP A 133 1.33 -1.77 20.97
C ASP A 133 2.73 -2.36 20.79
N ILE A 134 3.43 -1.83 19.78
CA ILE A 134 4.84 -2.16 19.53
C ILE A 134 5.72 -1.84 20.74
N PHE A 135 5.33 -0.88 21.60
CA PHE A 135 6.16 -0.44 22.72
C PHE A 135 6.12 -1.44 23.86
N ASP A 136 4.91 -1.90 24.23
CA ASP A 136 4.74 -2.95 25.23
C ASP A 136 5.33 -4.27 24.73
N SER A 137 5.06 -4.65 23.48
CA SER A 137 5.66 -5.86 22.90
C SER A 137 7.19 -5.81 22.87
N THR A 138 7.78 -4.63 22.55
CA THR A 138 9.24 -4.45 22.62
C THR A 138 9.75 -4.51 24.05
N ALA A 139 9.00 -3.99 25.03
CA ALA A 139 9.39 -4.03 26.43
C ALA A 139 9.42 -5.48 26.96
N SER A 140 8.39 -6.28 26.67
CA SER A 140 8.36 -7.71 27.01
C SER A 140 9.53 -8.46 26.37
N LEU A 141 9.76 -8.25 25.06
CA LEU A 141 10.88 -8.87 24.35
C LEU A 141 12.25 -8.49 24.93
N ARG A 142 12.43 -7.23 25.35
CA ARG A 142 13.67 -6.79 25.99
C ARG A 142 13.87 -7.43 27.36
N TYR A 143 12.80 -7.60 28.12
CA TYR A 143 12.84 -8.28 29.41
C TYR A 143 13.26 -9.74 29.24
N ASP A 144 12.66 -10.44 28.28
CA ASP A 144 12.99 -11.82 27.94
C ASP A 144 14.42 -11.99 27.42
N LEU A 145 14.89 -11.07 26.57
CA LEU A 145 16.27 -11.06 26.10
C LEU A 145 17.28 -10.87 27.24
N GLY A 146 16.97 -10.01 28.22
CA GLY A 146 17.82 -9.82 29.40
C GLY A 146 18.00 -11.11 30.20
N ARG A 147 16.91 -11.87 30.39
CA ARG A 147 16.94 -13.17 31.08
C ARG A 147 17.76 -14.22 30.34
N LEU A 148 17.79 -14.19 29.02
CA LEU A 148 18.67 -15.06 28.21
C LEU A 148 20.14 -14.66 28.33
N THR A 149 20.46 -13.37 28.31
CA THR A 149 21.85 -12.89 28.37
C THR A 149 22.51 -13.12 29.73
N ASP A 150 21.72 -13.19 30.81
CA ASP A 150 22.21 -13.43 32.18
C ASP A 150 22.47 -14.94 32.47
N GLY A 151 22.65 -15.74 31.42
CA GLY A 151 22.99 -17.17 31.52
C GLY A 151 21.79 -18.13 31.50
N GLY A 152 20.59 -17.63 31.17
CA GLY A 152 19.39 -18.46 30.97
C GLY A 152 19.43 -19.20 29.63
N ASP A 153 19.14 -20.50 29.65
CA ASP A 153 18.82 -21.26 28.43
C ASP A 153 17.45 -20.81 27.87
N LEU A 154 17.16 -21.09 26.60
CA LEU A 154 15.85 -20.85 25.98
C LEU A 154 14.70 -21.47 26.78
N GLY A 155 14.95 -22.60 27.46
CA GLY A 155 14.00 -23.24 28.38
C GLY A 155 13.67 -22.42 29.64
N ALA A 156 14.44 -21.38 29.96
CA ALA A 156 14.21 -20.49 31.10
C ALA A 156 13.24 -19.33 30.78
N VAL A 157 12.85 -19.16 29.51
CA VAL A 157 11.92 -18.11 29.04
C VAL A 157 10.88 -18.74 28.09
N PRO A 158 9.90 -19.49 28.62
CA PRO A 158 8.96 -20.26 27.81
C PRO A 158 8.07 -19.42 26.90
N ASP A 159 7.84 -18.15 27.25
CA ASP A 159 6.95 -17.24 26.51
C ASP A 159 7.63 -16.54 25.31
N LEU A 160 8.96 -16.58 25.24
CA LEU A 160 9.75 -15.88 24.22
C LEU A 160 9.31 -16.15 22.77
N PRO A 161 8.99 -17.40 22.35
CA PRO A 161 8.49 -17.64 20.99
C PRO A 161 7.21 -16.87 20.69
N ALA A 162 6.25 -16.86 21.62
CA ALA A 162 4.97 -16.18 21.45
C ALA A 162 5.15 -14.66 21.46
N ASP A 163 6.02 -14.14 22.33
CA ASP A 163 6.34 -12.71 22.41
C ASP A 163 7.07 -12.23 21.15
N LEU A 164 7.94 -13.06 20.58
CA LEU A 164 8.64 -12.77 19.32
C LEU A 164 7.68 -12.70 18.15
N GLU A 165 6.79 -13.68 18.00
CA GLU A 165 5.75 -13.71 16.97
C GLU A 165 4.83 -12.49 17.10
N THR A 166 4.41 -12.17 18.33
CA THR A 166 3.57 -11.01 18.62
C THR A 166 4.28 -9.70 18.28
N GLY A 167 5.56 -9.55 18.62
CA GLY A 167 6.35 -8.36 18.29
C GLY A 167 6.61 -8.16 16.81
N LEU A 168 6.78 -9.25 16.05
CA LEU A 168 6.82 -9.19 14.58
C LEU A 168 5.47 -8.73 14.01
N LEU A 169 4.36 -9.25 14.55
CA LEU A 169 3.00 -8.89 14.16
C LEU A 169 2.55 -7.52 14.65
N ALA A 170 3.25 -6.89 15.61
CA ALA A 170 2.95 -5.54 16.09
C ALA A 170 3.48 -4.44 15.16
N GLN A 171 4.28 -4.78 14.15
CA GLN A 171 4.86 -3.79 13.23
C GLN A 171 3.81 -3.22 12.27
N ALA A 172 3.53 -1.94 12.40
CA ALA A 172 2.51 -1.26 11.60
C ALA A 172 2.90 -1.09 10.11
N MET A 173 4.17 -0.84 9.80
CA MET A 173 4.62 -0.53 8.44
C MET A 173 4.45 -1.70 7.46
N PRO A 174 4.88 -2.94 7.77
CA PRO A 174 4.62 -4.09 6.89
C PRO A 174 3.12 -4.29 6.62
N GLN A 175 2.27 -4.11 7.63
CA GLN A 175 0.83 -4.30 7.51
C GLN A 175 0.16 -3.25 6.62
N ILE A 176 0.48 -1.96 6.78
CA ILE A 176 -0.10 -0.92 5.93
C ILE A 176 0.37 -1.04 4.47
N ILE A 177 1.64 -1.40 4.24
CA ILE A 177 2.17 -1.66 2.89
C ILE A 177 1.41 -2.84 2.26
N ARG A 178 1.23 -3.94 3.03
CA ARG A 178 0.48 -5.11 2.58
C ARG A 178 -0.96 -4.76 2.23
N HIS A 179 -1.64 -4.01 3.11
CA HIS A 179 -3.02 -3.57 2.92
C HIS A 179 -3.21 -2.75 1.64
N VAL A 180 -2.37 -1.73 1.38
CA VAL A 180 -2.51 -0.90 0.17
C VAL A 180 -2.19 -1.68 -1.10
N ARG A 181 -1.23 -2.62 -1.06
CA ARG A 181 -0.96 -3.51 -2.22
C ARG A 181 -2.15 -4.42 -2.54
N LEU A 182 -2.82 -4.95 -1.51
CA LEU A 182 -4.02 -5.76 -1.67
C LEU A 182 -5.19 -4.93 -2.20
N LEU A 183 -5.38 -3.72 -1.66
CA LEU A 183 -6.37 -2.76 -2.14
C LEU A 183 -6.16 -2.45 -3.62
N PHE A 184 -4.94 -2.06 -4.02
CA PHE A 184 -4.59 -1.78 -5.41
C PHE A 184 -5.01 -2.93 -6.32
N ARG A 185 -4.55 -4.15 -6.01
CA ARG A 185 -4.84 -5.31 -6.84
C ARG A 185 -6.34 -5.60 -6.92
N ALA A 186 -7.05 -5.53 -5.79
CA ALA A 186 -8.48 -5.78 -5.74
C ALA A 186 -9.28 -4.75 -6.55
N THR A 187 -8.94 -3.46 -6.44
CA THR A 187 -9.62 -2.38 -7.17
C THR A 187 -9.36 -2.43 -8.67
N THR A 188 -8.15 -2.80 -9.09
CA THR A 188 -7.82 -2.97 -10.51
C THR A 188 -8.54 -4.19 -11.08
N ASP A 189 -8.52 -5.33 -10.38
CA ASP A 189 -9.23 -6.54 -10.85
C ASP A 189 -10.76 -6.31 -10.93
N ALA A 190 -11.32 -5.46 -10.06
CA ALA A 190 -12.73 -5.08 -10.07
C ALA A 190 -13.08 -3.94 -11.04
N ASN A 191 -12.10 -3.32 -11.70
CA ASN A 191 -12.27 -2.10 -12.51
C ASN A 191 -12.97 -0.96 -11.74
N THR A 192 -12.69 -0.82 -10.44
CA THR A 192 -13.20 0.28 -9.63
C THR A 192 -12.72 1.60 -10.22
N SER A 193 -13.62 2.55 -10.42
CA SER A 193 -13.32 3.85 -11.03
C SER A 193 -12.76 4.85 -10.03
N ILE A 194 -13.24 4.83 -8.79
CA ILE A 194 -12.83 5.77 -7.74
C ILE A 194 -12.79 5.13 -6.36
N TYR A 195 -11.77 5.50 -5.58
CA TYR A 195 -11.59 5.15 -4.19
C TYR A 195 -11.42 6.44 -3.37
N VAL A 196 -12.33 6.69 -2.43
CA VAL A 196 -12.29 7.84 -1.53
C VAL A 196 -11.98 7.38 -0.12
N LYS A 197 -10.88 7.85 0.45
CA LYS A 197 -10.50 7.58 1.83
C LYS A 197 -10.99 8.69 2.76
N VAL A 198 -11.68 8.33 3.85
CA VAL A 198 -11.81 9.21 5.01
C VAL A 198 -10.66 8.88 5.96
N GLY A 199 -9.64 9.74 5.94
CA GLY A 199 -8.43 9.55 6.71
C GLY A 199 -8.54 10.13 8.12
N THR A 200 -7.43 10.09 8.86
CA THR A 200 -7.30 10.77 10.16
C THR A 200 -5.98 11.53 10.20
N THR A 201 -5.92 12.57 11.04
CA THR A 201 -4.67 13.23 11.42
C THR A 201 -4.00 12.55 12.63
N GLY A 202 -4.67 11.59 13.26
CA GLY A 202 -4.22 10.92 14.48
C GLY A 202 -4.49 11.73 15.76
N THR A 203 -4.36 13.05 15.70
CA THR A 203 -4.42 13.98 16.84
C THR A 203 -5.64 14.92 16.82
N GLY A 204 -6.53 14.76 15.83
CA GLY A 204 -7.70 15.64 15.67
C GLY A 204 -7.31 17.09 15.35
N GLY A 205 -6.29 17.29 14.51
CA GLY A 205 -5.81 18.62 14.12
C GLY A 205 -4.95 19.34 15.17
N MET A 206 -4.82 18.78 16.37
CA MET A 206 -3.96 19.30 17.41
C MET A 206 -2.48 19.01 17.09
N GLY A 207 -1.58 19.95 17.44
CA GLY A 207 -0.13 19.80 17.27
C GLY A 207 0.48 18.79 18.27
N LEU A 208 1.78 18.89 18.56
CA LEU A 208 2.44 18.01 19.54
C LEU A 208 2.07 18.31 21.01
N ASN A 209 1.46 19.48 21.27
CA ASN A 209 1.00 19.89 22.60
C ASN A 209 -0.48 19.55 22.75
N ILE A 210 -0.79 18.26 22.90
CA ILE A 210 -2.18 17.75 22.92
C ILE A 210 -2.68 17.63 24.37
N PRO A 211 -3.77 18.33 24.76
CA PRO A 211 -4.38 18.16 26.07
C PRO A 211 -5.39 16.99 26.13
N TYR A 212 -5.83 16.46 24.99
CA TYR A 212 -6.80 15.36 24.86
C TYR A 212 -6.11 14.09 24.34
N THR A 213 -5.50 13.34 25.25
CA THR A 213 -4.97 11.99 25.04
C THR A 213 -5.94 11.01 25.73
N HIS A 214 -6.07 9.76 25.28
CA HIS A 214 -6.99 8.76 25.86
C HIS A 214 -6.58 8.35 27.29
N SER A 215 -6.63 9.29 28.24
CA SER A 215 -6.18 9.15 29.63
C SER A 215 -4.67 8.87 29.80
N GLU A 216 -3.86 9.21 28.79
CA GLU A 216 -2.41 8.96 28.76
C GLU A 216 -1.59 10.25 29.01
N ASP A 217 -0.34 10.10 29.46
CA ASP A 217 0.57 11.24 29.61
C ASP A 217 0.95 11.85 28.23
N ARG A 218 1.24 13.15 28.21
CA ARG A 218 1.46 14.02 27.02
C ARG A 218 2.16 13.34 25.83
N PRO A 219 1.77 13.72 24.59
CA PRO A 219 1.18 12.78 23.64
C PRO A 219 1.86 11.40 23.71
N SER A 220 1.07 10.38 24.00
CA SER A 220 1.60 9.03 24.11
C SER A 220 2.28 8.57 22.83
N ARG A 221 3.23 7.64 22.99
CA ARG A 221 3.90 7.02 21.86
C ARG A 221 2.91 6.31 20.94
N THR A 222 1.84 5.75 21.51
CA THR A 222 0.74 5.09 20.80
C THR A 222 -0.04 6.07 19.91
N LEU A 223 -0.37 7.24 20.43
CA LEU A 223 -1.05 8.29 19.66
C LEU A 223 -0.17 8.82 18.51
N LEU A 224 1.13 9.01 18.75
CA LEU A 224 2.07 9.40 17.69
C LEU A 224 2.27 8.30 16.65
N ALA A 225 2.21 7.02 17.06
CA ALA A 225 2.22 5.89 16.12
C ALA A 225 0.99 5.94 15.19
N LYS A 226 -0.20 6.26 15.73
CA LYS A 226 -1.42 6.46 14.92
C LYS A 226 -1.23 7.56 13.88
N ASN A 227 -0.69 8.71 14.26
CA ASN A 227 -0.37 9.80 13.33
C ASN A 227 0.60 9.32 12.23
N ALA A 228 1.71 8.70 12.61
CA ALA A 228 2.72 8.22 11.66
C ALA A 228 2.12 7.22 10.65
N VAL A 229 1.30 6.27 11.11
CA VAL A 229 0.61 5.31 10.23
C VAL A 229 -0.41 6.00 9.34
N ALA A 230 -1.14 7.00 9.84
CA ALA A 230 -2.13 7.73 9.05
C ALA A 230 -1.50 8.50 7.87
N PHE A 231 -0.32 9.09 8.07
CA PHE A 231 0.43 9.77 7.01
C PHE A 231 1.23 8.81 6.14
N ALA A 232 1.68 7.67 6.66
CA ALA A 232 2.21 6.59 5.83
C ALA A 232 1.14 6.06 4.85
N HIS A 233 -0.10 5.90 5.32
CA HIS A 233 -1.24 5.53 4.47
C HIS A 233 -1.48 6.59 3.37
N THR A 234 -1.43 7.87 3.72
CA THR A 234 -1.54 9.00 2.76
C THR A 234 -0.47 8.91 1.67
N GLY A 235 0.78 8.68 2.06
CA GLY A 235 1.90 8.53 1.13
C GLY A 235 1.75 7.32 0.19
N LEU A 236 1.21 6.20 0.71
CA LEU A 236 0.92 5.02 -0.11
C LEU A 236 -0.26 5.24 -1.06
N LEU A 237 -1.33 5.93 -0.62
CA LEU A 237 -2.46 6.32 -1.47
C LEU A 237 -2.04 7.31 -2.56
N PHE A 238 -1.09 8.19 -2.29
CA PHE A 238 -0.49 9.07 -3.30
C PHE A 238 0.25 8.30 -4.40
N LEU A 239 0.90 7.17 -4.07
CA LEU A 239 1.47 6.27 -5.07
C LEU A 239 0.37 5.60 -5.89
N LEU A 240 -0.68 5.10 -5.23
CA LEU A 240 -1.83 4.49 -5.88
C LEU A 240 -2.50 5.46 -6.86
N ALA A 241 -2.70 6.72 -6.48
CA ALA A 241 -3.27 7.78 -7.32
C ALA A 241 -2.48 8.02 -8.63
N ARG A 242 -1.18 7.70 -8.62
CA ARG A 242 -0.27 7.85 -9.77
C ARG A 242 0.00 6.54 -10.50
N THR A 243 -0.67 5.46 -10.11
CA THR A 243 -0.47 4.15 -10.69
C THR A 243 -1.42 3.98 -11.89
N PRO A 244 -0.91 3.56 -13.07
CA PRO A 244 -1.77 3.26 -14.21
C PRO A 244 -2.80 2.18 -13.89
N GLU A 245 -3.99 2.32 -14.47
CA GLU A 245 -5.08 1.34 -14.32
C GLU A 245 -5.57 1.16 -12.87
N ALA A 246 -5.13 2.03 -11.96
CA ALA A 246 -5.69 2.18 -10.61
C ALA A 246 -6.93 3.08 -10.65
N PRO A 247 -7.84 2.97 -9.67
CA PRO A 247 -8.93 3.93 -9.49
C PRO A 247 -8.37 5.35 -9.31
N ALA A 248 -9.20 6.37 -9.61
CA ALA A 248 -8.97 7.69 -9.07
C ALA A 248 -8.96 7.61 -7.53
N VAL A 249 -7.93 8.15 -6.89
CA VAL A 249 -7.80 8.12 -5.43
C VAL A 249 -7.95 9.51 -4.87
N LYS A 250 -8.86 9.65 -3.90
CA LYS A 250 -9.08 10.90 -3.17
C LYS A 250 -9.02 10.65 -1.67
N GLU A 251 -8.62 11.65 -0.90
CA GLU A 251 -8.62 11.54 0.55
C GLU A 251 -9.15 12.80 1.22
N ILE A 252 -10.15 12.64 2.08
CA ILE A 252 -10.65 13.68 2.98
C ILE A 252 -10.14 13.33 4.38
N LYS A 253 -9.39 14.25 5.01
CA LYS A 253 -8.87 14.07 6.37
C LYS A 253 -9.50 15.08 7.34
N PRO A 254 -10.51 14.66 8.13
CA PRO A 254 -10.97 15.44 9.25
C PRO A 254 -9.84 15.73 10.25
N ALA A 255 -9.74 16.99 10.66
CA ALA A 255 -8.79 17.48 11.65
C ALA A 255 -9.52 18.08 12.86
N ALA A 256 -10.66 17.48 13.21
CA ALA A 256 -11.51 17.83 14.35
C ALA A 256 -12.23 16.57 14.84
N MET A 257 -12.90 16.63 15.99
CA MET A 257 -13.77 15.55 16.44
C MET A 257 -14.94 15.37 15.45
N ILE A 258 -15.37 14.14 15.19
CA ILE A 258 -16.49 13.88 14.26
C ILE A 258 -17.78 13.73 15.06
N GLY A 259 -18.59 14.78 15.05
CA GLY A 259 -19.98 14.82 15.54
C GLY A 259 -20.30 14.03 16.82
N TYR A 260 -21.58 13.65 16.95
CA TYR A 260 -22.04 12.71 17.96
C TYR A 260 -23.26 11.95 17.45
N ARG A 261 -23.47 10.74 17.97
CA ARG A 261 -24.58 9.85 17.62
C ARG A 261 -25.84 10.15 18.42
N ALA A 262 -25.69 10.31 19.74
CA ALA A 262 -26.81 10.47 20.65
C ALA A 262 -26.37 11.15 21.95
N VAL A 263 -27.29 11.89 22.56
CA VAL A 263 -27.22 12.31 23.96
C VAL A 263 -28.16 11.41 24.73
N GLN A 264 -27.63 10.69 25.71
CA GLN A 264 -28.40 9.68 26.45
C GLN A 264 -27.90 9.55 27.88
N ILE A 265 -28.76 9.04 28.74
CA ILE A 265 -28.37 8.53 30.06
C ILE A 265 -28.05 7.05 29.86
N THR A 266 -26.89 6.61 30.33
CA THR A 266 -26.47 5.21 30.18
C THR A 266 -25.55 4.80 31.33
N GLU A 267 -25.61 3.52 31.71
CA GLU A 267 -24.62 2.92 32.59
C GLU A 267 -23.25 2.92 31.89
N ILE A 268 -22.22 3.38 32.60
CA ILE A 268 -20.88 3.47 32.07
C ILE A 268 -20.24 2.08 32.06
N PRO A 269 -19.81 1.57 30.89
CA PRO A 269 -19.09 0.31 30.82
C PRO A 269 -17.66 0.50 31.31
N GLY A 270 -17.28 -0.28 32.31
CA GLY A 270 -15.92 -0.45 32.79
C GLY A 270 -15.08 -1.34 31.87
N HIS A 271 -13.86 -1.63 32.31
CA HIS A 271 -12.94 -2.46 31.54
C HIS A 271 -13.52 -3.88 31.36
N GLY A 272 -13.75 -4.29 30.12
CA GLY A 272 -14.38 -5.59 29.79
C GLY A 272 -15.91 -5.55 29.64
N GLY A 273 -16.55 -4.38 29.72
CA GLY A 273 -17.97 -4.20 29.43
C GLY A 273 -18.92 -4.42 30.60
N ALA A 274 -18.40 -4.74 31.80
CA ALA A 274 -19.19 -4.72 33.04
C ALA A 274 -19.48 -3.27 33.46
N ALA A 275 -20.63 -2.99 34.06
CA ALA A 275 -20.93 -1.66 34.56
C ALA A 275 -19.93 -1.22 35.64
N VAL A 276 -19.57 0.08 35.67
CA VAL A 276 -18.69 0.64 36.70
C VAL A 276 -19.49 0.81 38.00
N PRO A 277 -19.17 0.09 39.10
CA PRO A 277 -19.86 0.30 40.36
C PRO A 277 -19.49 1.64 41.01
N LEU A 278 -20.43 2.24 41.73
CA LEU A 278 -20.19 3.42 42.57
C LEU A 278 -19.71 3.00 43.96
N TYR A 279 -18.71 3.71 44.46
CA TYR A 279 -18.14 3.52 45.79
C TYR A 279 -18.34 4.78 46.63
N LYS A 280 -18.54 4.61 47.94
CA LYS A 280 -18.51 5.74 48.87
C LYS A 280 -17.08 6.22 49.04
N PRO A 281 -16.87 7.55 49.07
CA PRO A 281 -15.55 8.10 49.36
C PRO A 281 -15.12 7.74 50.78
N GLN A 282 -13.85 7.37 50.94
CA GLN A 282 -13.22 7.14 52.23
C GLN A 282 -12.26 8.29 52.52
N GLU A 283 -12.32 8.84 53.73
CA GLU A 283 -11.37 9.85 54.19
C GLU A 283 -10.06 9.18 54.64
N VAL A 284 -8.93 9.69 54.18
CA VAL A 284 -7.59 9.17 54.51
C VAL A 284 -6.74 10.30 55.10
N ALA A 285 -6.11 10.05 56.25
CA ALA A 285 -5.25 11.03 56.91
C ALA A 285 -3.88 11.11 56.20
N GLY A 286 -3.58 12.25 55.58
CA GLY A 286 -2.36 12.46 54.79
C GLY A 286 -1.06 12.67 55.59
N ALA A 287 -1.11 12.73 56.92
CA ALA A 287 0.02 13.14 57.75
C ALA A 287 1.10 12.06 57.97
N SER A 288 0.93 10.83 57.46
CA SER A 288 1.85 9.71 57.68
C SER A 288 2.03 8.76 56.50
N LEU A 289 1.90 9.24 55.26
CA LEU A 289 2.14 8.42 54.06
C LEU A 289 3.62 8.51 53.66
N SER A 290 4.35 7.41 53.80
CA SER A 290 5.71 7.24 53.25
C SER A 290 5.69 6.71 51.81
N GLU A 291 4.58 6.10 51.37
CA GLU A 291 4.32 5.66 49.99
C GLU A 291 2.84 5.83 49.62
N LEU A 292 2.58 6.08 48.33
CA LEU A 292 1.23 6.22 47.75
C LEU A 292 0.92 4.97 46.90
N VAL A 293 -0.10 4.21 47.29
CA VAL A 293 -0.60 3.08 46.50
C VAL A 293 -1.53 3.62 45.40
N THR A 294 -1.15 3.45 44.14
CA THR A 294 -1.90 3.99 42.98
C THR A 294 -3.11 3.14 42.57
N LYS A 295 -3.20 1.90 43.05
CA LYS A 295 -4.33 1.00 42.83
C LYS A 295 -4.58 0.16 44.07
N GLU A 296 -5.73 0.36 44.67
CA GLU A 296 -6.17 -0.36 45.87
C GLU A 296 -7.19 -1.45 45.50
N SER A 297 -7.28 -2.52 46.31
CA SER A 297 -8.36 -3.50 46.12
C SER A 297 -9.72 -2.83 46.29
N GLU A 298 -10.65 -3.12 45.38
CA GLU A 298 -12.04 -2.63 45.43
C GLU A 298 -12.74 -3.06 46.73
N GLU A 299 -12.33 -4.20 47.32
CA GLU A 299 -12.82 -4.74 48.59
C GLU A 299 -12.60 -3.78 49.77
N ARG A 300 -11.68 -2.82 49.64
CA ARG A 300 -11.41 -1.80 50.66
C ARG A 300 -12.43 -0.68 50.69
N TYR A 301 -13.29 -0.57 49.66
CA TYR A 301 -14.27 0.49 49.54
C TYR A 301 -15.69 -0.04 49.71
N GLN A 302 -16.54 0.75 50.35
CA GLN A 302 -17.96 0.42 50.46
C GLN A 302 -18.66 0.73 49.12
N ALA A 303 -19.02 -0.30 48.37
CA ALA A 303 -19.90 -0.16 47.21
C ALA A 303 -21.26 0.42 47.64
N THR A 304 -21.82 1.32 46.84
CA THR A 304 -23.15 1.88 47.08
C THR A 304 -24.27 0.91 46.71
N GLY A 305 -23.96 -0.11 45.90
CA GLY A 305 -24.94 -1.02 45.30
C GLY A 305 -25.53 -0.49 43.99
N GLU A 306 -25.09 0.69 43.54
CA GLU A 306 -25.51 1.34 42.29
C GLU A 306 -24.37 1.36 41.28
N ASN A 307 -24.71 1.38 39.99
CA ASN A 307 -23.76 1.56 38.91
C ASN A 307 -23.63 3.04 38.54
N LEU A 308 -22.48 3.42 38.00
CA LEU A 308 -22.23 4.75 37.46
C LEU A 308 -23.10 4.94 36.22
N GLU A 309 -24.19 5.69 36.38
CA GLU A 309 -25.07 6.11 35.31
C GLU A 309 -25.02 7.64 35.21
N VAL A 310 -24.62 8.15 34.04
CA VAL A 310 -24.51 9.60 33.82
C VAL A 310 -25.01 9.97 32.42
N ALA A 311 -25.42 11.23 32.27
CA ALA A 311 -25.72 11.79 30.97
C ALA A 311 -24.43 11.93 30.15
N VAL A 312 -24.38 11.24 29.01
CA VAL A 312 -23.23 11.20 28.11
C VAL A 312 -23.61 11.61 26.69
N VAL A 313 -22.61 12.06 25.96
CA VAL A 313 -22.62 12.21 24.51
C VAL A 313 -21.88 11.02 23.92
N ASN A 314 -22.56 10.21 23.11
CA ASN A 314 -21.93 9.13 22.36
C ASN A 314 -21.30 9.69 21.09
N THR A 315 -19.96 9.75 21.01
CA THR A 315 -19.21 10.33 19.90
C THR A 315 -18.70 9.28 18.90
N GLY A 316 -19.29 8.08 18.90
CA GLY A 316 -18.95 7.00 17.98
C GLY A 316 -17.59 6.38 18.29
N GLU A 317 -16.64 6.45 17.34
CA GLU A 317 -15.29 5.88 17.51
C GLU A 317 -14.54 6.51 18.70
N ASN A 318 -14.84 7.76 19.05
CA ASN A 318 -14.16 8.48 20.14
C ASN A 318 -14.70 8.11 21.54
N GLY A 319 -15.77 7.31 21.64
CA GLY A 319 -16.31 6.79 22.89
C GLY A 319 -17.48 7.59 23.46
N LEU A 320 -17.62 7.55 24.80
CA LEU A 320 -18.65 8.28 25.54
C LEU A 320 -17.98 9.44 26.29
N PHE A 321 -18.52 10.65 26.16
CA PHE A 321 -18.05 11.83 26.89
C PHE A 321 -19.13 12.36 27.83
N ALA A 322 -18.75 12.66 29.07
CA ALA A 322 -19.61 13.40 29.98
C ALA A 322 -19.75 14.86 29.51
N LYS A 323 -20.78 15.56 30.03
CA LYS A 323 -21.06 16.98 29.68
C LYS A 323 -19.81 17.88 29.77
N GLY A 324 -19.00 17.73 30.81
CA GLY A 324 -17.80 18.55 31.02
C GLY A 324 -16.70 18.27 30.00
N GLU A 325 -16.46 16.99 29.71
CA GLU A 325 -15.47 16.55 28.72
C GLU A 325 -15.87 16.98 27.31
N PHE A 326 -17.13 16.77 26.95
CA PHE A 326 -17.68 17.21 25.67
C PHE A 326 -17.56 18.73 25.53
N GLY A 327 -17.96 19.49 26.56
CA GLY A 327 -17.83 20.95 26.55
C GLY A 327 -16.39 21.45 26.42
N ALA A 328 -15.43 20.75 27.01
CA ALA A 328 -14.01 21.09 26.92
C ALA A 328 -13.45 20.82 25.52
N ILE A 329 -13.64 19.60 24.99
CA ILE A 329 -13.05 19.20 23.71
C ILE A 329 -13.62 20.01 22.53
N THR A 330 -14.90 20.40 22.61
CA THR A 330 -15.58 21.18 21.57
C THR A 330 -15.48 22.70 21.76
N ALA A 331 -14.80 23.19 22.81
CA ALA A 331 -14.67 24.62 23.03
C ALA A 331 -13.87 25.30 21.90
N LEU A 332 -14.11 26.60 21.70
CA LEU A 332 -13.40 27.39 20.69
C LEU A 332 -11.87 27.26 20.87
N LYS A 333 -11.15 27.03 19.77
CA LYS A 333 -9.69 26.78 19.74
C LYS A 333 -9.24 25.51 20.47
N GLN A 334 -10.16 24.63 20.84
CA GLN A 334 -9.84 23.25 21.20
C GLN A 334 -9.91 22.37 19.95
N MET A 335 -10.09 21.06 20.10
CA MET A 335 -10.19 20.16 18.95
C MET A 335 -11.38 20.52 18.05
N GLU A 336 -12.42 21.15 18.61
CA GLU A 336 -13.65 21.51 17.92
C GLU A 336 -14.28 20.26 17.27
N PHE A 337 -15.35 20.42 16.49
CA PHE A 337 -15.93 19.28 15.81
C PHE A 337 -16.48 19.65 14.44
N VAL A 338 -16.52 18.65 13.57
CA VAL A 338 -17.11 18.68 12.23
C VAL A 338 -18.24 17.66 12.17
N THR A 339 -19.30 17.97 11.43
CA THR A 339 -20.43 17.05 11.28
C THR A 339 -20.11 15.93 10.28
N PRO A 340 -20.64 14.71 10.46
CA PRO A 340 -20.51 13.66 9.45
C PRO A 340 -21.17 14.06 8.12
N GLU A 341 -22.19 14.92 8.14
CA GLU A 341 -22.86 15.45 6.95
C GLU A 341 -21.94 16.36 6.12
N GLU A 342 -21.17 17.24 6.76
CA GLU A 342 -20.16 18.07 6.06
C GLU A 342 -19.07 17.21 5.42
N ILE A 343 -18.65 16.13 6.09
CA ILE A 343 -17.69 15.18 5.52
C ILE A 343 -18.33 14.46 4.33
N ALA A 344 -19.57 13.96 4.47
CA ALA A 344 -20.31 13.29 3.40
C ALA A 344 -20.51 14.19 2.17
N ASP A 345 -20.84 15.47 2.39
CA ASP A 345 -20.96 16.50 1.36
C ASP A 345 -19.67 16.65 0.54
N ARG A 346 -18.52 16.70 1.22
CA ARG A 346 -17.21 16.71 0.55
C ARG A 346 -16.94 15.42 -0.21
N ILE A 347 -17.26 14.25 0.37
CA ILE A 347 -17.11 12.95 -0.31
C ILE A 347 -17.89 12.93 -1.62
N VAL A 348 -19.19 13.27 -1.59
CA VAL A 348 -20.07 13.21 -2.76
C VAL A 348 -19.67 14.24 -3.82
N MET A 349 -19.28 15.46 -3.42
CA MET A 349 -18.74 16.44 -4.36
C MET A 349 -17.47 15.95 -5.04
N GLU A 350 -16.54 15.40 -4.28
CA GLU A 350 -15.28 14.87 -4.81
C GLU A 350 -15.52 13.68 -5.75
N ILE A 351 -16.46 12.79 -5.42
CA ILE A 351 -16.87 11.69 -6.31
C ILE A 351 -17.46 12.22 -7.62
N SER A 352 -18.22 13.31 -7.55
CA SER A 352 -18.84 13.95 -8.70
C SER A 352 -17.89 14.82 -9.54
N GLY A 353 -16.59 14.84 -9.20
CA GLY A 353 -15.58 15.64 -9.90
C GLY A 353 -15.51 17.11 -9.49
N GLY A 354 -16.14 17.48 -8.37
CA GLY A 354 -15.98 18.79 -7.75
C GLY A 354 -14.56 19.02 -7.24
N ASN A 355 -14.20 20.29 -7.01
CA ASN A 355 -12.94 20.67 -6.39
C ASN A 355 -13.23 21.38 -5.07
N THR A 356 -13.15 20.64 -3.97
CA THR A 356 -13.51 21.15 -2.64
C THR A 356 -12.35 21.84 -1.93
N GLY A 357 -11.11 21.62 -2.41
CA GLY A 357 -9.89 21.98 -1.67
C GLY A 357 -9.62 21.10 -0.44
N ASN A 358 -10.46 20.08 -0.17
CA ASN A 358 -10.28 19.14 0.94
C ASN A 358 -9.71 17.78 0.51
N ASP A 359 -9.46 17.56 -0.79
CA ASP A 359 -8.73 16.39 -1.28
C ASP A 359 -7.23 16.54 -1.01
N VAL A 360 -6.75 15.82 0.01
CA VAL A 360 -5.35 15.81 0.45
C VAL A 360 -4.43 15.26 -0.63
N ILE A 361 -4.90 14.30 -1.44
CA ILE A 361 -4.09 13.72 -2.52
C ILE A 361 -3.86 14.76 -3.61
N ALA A 362 -4.91 15.47 -4.04
CA ALA A 362 -4.78 16.58 -4.98
C ALA A 362 -3.90 17.71 -4.43
N ALA A 363 -4.03 18.06 -3.15
CA ALA A 363 -3.19 19.09 -2.52
C ALA A 363 -1.71 18.69 -2.52
N LEU A 364 -1.40 17.43 -2.17
CA LEU A 364 -0.04 16.90 -2.21
C LEU A 364 0.49 16.84 -3.65
N ASP A 365 -0.34 16.42 -4.61
CA ASP A 365 -0.01 16.39 -6.04
C ASP A 365 0.41 17.78 -6.57
N GLY A 366 -0.36 18.81 -6.19
CA GLY A 366 -0.10 20.20 -6.56
C GLY A 366 1.14 20.80 -5.90
N ALA A 367 1.51 20.32 -4.71
CA ALA A 367 2.66 20.83 -3.96
C ALA A 367 4.01 20.18 -4.34
N VAL A 368 4.01 18.95 -4.90
CA VAL A 368 5.26 18.25 -5.24
C VAL A 368 5.95 18.85 -6.47
N MET A 369 7.28 19.03 -6.38
CA MET A 369 8.08 19.45 -7.53
C MET A 369 8.09 18.39 -8.63
N THR A 370 8.03 18.84 -9.88
CA THR A 370 7.91 17.96 -11.05
C THR A 370 9.09 18.12 -12.00
N SER A 371 9.26 17.16 -12.92
CA SER A 371 10.22 17.28 -14.03
C SER A 371 10.11 18.65 -14.71
N SER A 372 11.25 19.32 -14.90
CA SER A 372 11.29 20.64 -15.53
C SER A 372 11.86 20.56 -16.93
N TYR A 373 11.44 21.50 -17.78
CA TYR A 373 12.03 21.69 -19.10
C TYR A 373 13.55 21.88 -19.03
N ARG A 374 14.02 22.65 -18.05
CA ARG A 374 15.45 22.88 -17.79
C ARG A 374 16.20 21.57 -17.52
N ALA A 375 15.63 20.66 -16.72
CA ALA A 375 16.24 19.34 -16.49
C ALA A 375 16.32 18.52 -17.79
N GLY A 376 15.29 18.60 -18.65
CA GLY A 376 15.31 17.99 -19.98
C GLY A 376 16.43 18.52 -20.89
N GLN A 377 16.72 19.82 -20.83
CA GLN A 377 17.85 20.42 -21.56
C GLN A 377 19.20 20.00 -20.98
N LEU A 378 19.35 20.00 -19.65
CA LEU A 378 20.58 19.55 -18.98
C LEU A 378 20.89 18.08 -19.27
N ARG A 379 19.86 17.23 -19.45
CA ARG A 379 20.03 15.85 -19.91
C ARG A 379 20.81 15.78 -21.22
N GLN A 380 20.52 16.67 -22.18
CA GLN A 380 21.22 16.66 -23.48
C GLN A 380 22.72 16.95 -23.31
N VAL A 381 23.06 17.91 -22.45
CA VAL A 381 24.46 18.24 -22.13
C VAL A 381 25.15 17.06 -21.46
N ALA A 382 24.56 16.47 -20.43
CA ALA A 382 25.12 15.32 -19.72
C ALA A 382 25.32 14.11 -20.65
N MET A 383 24.34 13.81 -21.51
CA MET A 383 24.46 12.73 -22.49
C MET A 383 25.58 12.99 -23.50
N LYS A 384 25.78 14.24 -23.94
CA LYS A 384 26.87 14.61 -24.86
C LYS A 384 28.24 14.40 -24.21
N ASP A 385 28.38 14.76 -22.95
CA ASP A 385 29.64 14.58 -22.21
C ASP A 385 29.92 13.10 -21.93
N LEU A 386 28.90 12.31 -21.57
CA LEU A 386 29.01 10.85 -21.42
C LEU A 386 29.49 10.18 -22.71
N HIS A 387 28.90 10.52 -23.87
CA HIS A 387 29.35 9.98 -25.15
C HIS A 387 30.81 10.35 -25.46
N ARG A 388 31.25 11.58 -25.12
CA ARG A 388 32.65 12.00 -25.31
C ARG A 388 33.60 11.16 -24.45
N LEU A 389 33.24 10.96 -23.18
CA LEU A 389 34.04 10.19 -22.23
C LEU A 389 34.11 8.71 -22.62
N GLU A 390 32.99 8.10 -22.99
CA GLU A 390 32.91 6.73 -23.48
C GLU A 390 33.82 6.52 -24.70
N ALA A 391 33.76 7.43 -25.68
CA ALA A 391 34.62 7.39 -26.86
C ALA A 391 36.11 7.50 -26.53
N SER A 392 36.49 8.35 -25.56
CA SER A 392 37.89 8.48 -25.13
C SER A 392 38.42 7.31 -24.29
N HIS A 393 37.55 6.66 -23.52
CA HIS A 393 37.92 5.57 -22.60
C HIS A 393 37.87 4.19 -23.27
N GLY A 394 37.13 4.04 -24.37
CA GLY A 394 37.07 2.80 -25.15
C GLY A 394 36.32 1.66 -24.45
N VAL A 395 35.57 1.95 -23.38
CA VAL A 395 34.78 0.97 -22.63
C VAL A 395 33.33 1.44 -22.59
N PRO A 396 32.36 0.60 -23.01
CA PRO A 396 30.96 1.00 -23.06
C PRO A 396 30.34 1.15 -21.66
N SER A 397 29.47 2.15 -21.50
CA SER A 397 28.76 2.46 -20.25
C SER A 397 27.30 1.99 -20.31
N ILE A 398 27.03 0.76 -19.88
CA ILE A 398 25.75 0.08 -20.13
C ILE A 398 24.82 0.09 -18.90
N ALA A 399 25.19 -0.63 -17.84
CA ALA A 399 24.42 -0.68 -16.61
C ALA A 399 25.31 -1.08 -15.42
N LEU A 400 24.96 -0.59 -14.23
CA LEU A 400 25.61 -0.96 -12.97
C LEU A 400 24.76 -1.91 -12.12
N GLY A 401 23.53 -2.20 -12.55
CA GLY A 401 22.59 -3.04 -11.79
C GLY A 401 22.12 -2.41 -10.48
N ALA A 402 22.20 -1.09 -10.36
CA ALA A 402 21.86 -0.31 -9.17
C ALA A 402 20.55 0.49 -9.32
N LEU A 403 19.97 0.52 -10.52
CA LEU A 403 18.76 1.28 -10.82
C LEU A 403 17.67 0.33 -11.32
N GLY A 404 16.44 0.53 -10.84
CA GLY A 404 15.25 -0.16 -11.30
C GLY A 404 15.19 -1.65 -10.95
N PRO A 405 14.15 -2.36 -11.41
CA PRO A 405 14.04 -3.80 -11.23
C PRO A 405 15.14 -4.52 -12.06
N PRO A 406 15.54 -5.77 -11.73
CA PRO A 406 16.61 -6.48 -12.44
C PRO A 406 16.44 -6.54 -13.96
N GLU A 407 15.19 -6.52 -14.43
CA GLU A 407 14.76 -6.45 -15.82
C GLU A 407 15.35 -5.25 -16.56
N LEU A 408 15.52 -4.08 -15.90
CA LEU A 408 16.09 -2.87 -16.52
C LEU A 408 17.51 -3.12 -17.03
N SER A 409 18.36 -3.67 -16.17
CA SER A 409 19.77 -3.86 -16.51
C SER A 409 19.95 -4.94 -17.57
N LYS A 410 19.16 -6.03 -17.49
CA LYS A 410 19.08 -7.04 -18.55
C LYS A 410 18.77 -6.40 -19.91
N LEU A 411 17.68 -5.63 -19.98
CA LEU A 411 17.22 -5.03 -21.23
C LEU A 411 18.24 -4.05 -21.81
N LEU A 412 18.99 -3.33 -20.97
CA LEU A 412 20.09 -2.44 -21.40
C LEU A 412 21.24 -3.22 -22.03
N PHE A 413 21.65 -4.36 -21.46
CA PHE A 413 22.69 -5.20 -22.04
C PHE A 413 22.24 -5.87 -23.35
N GLU A 414 21.01 -6.37 -23.40
CA GLU A 414 20.43 -6.93 -24.63
C GLU A 414 20.35 -5.89 -25.75
N ALA A 415 19.83 -4.70 -25.45
CA ALA A 415 19.78 -3.58 -26.37
C ALA A 415 21.18 -3.17 -26.86
N TRP A 416 22.18 -3.16 -25.97
CA TRP A 416 23.56 -2.86 -26.34
C TRP A 416 24.15 -3.92 -27.27
N MET A 417 24.01 -5.21 -26.98
CA MET A 417 24.57 -6.28 -27.83
C MET A 417 23.93 -6.29 -29.21
N LEU A 418 22.62 -6.02 -29.30
CA LEU A 418 21.92 -5.86 -30.57
C LEU A 418 22.47 -4.66 -31.37
N LYS A 419 22.71 -3.53 -30.70
CA LYS A 419 23.34 -2.35 -31.32
C LYS A 419 24.78 -2.63 -31.76
N ASP A 420 25.58 -3.34 -30.97
CA ASP A 420 26.97 -3.64 -31.30
C ASP A 420 27.07 -4.59 -32.51
N ALA A 421 26.23 -5.62 -32.54
CA ALA A 421 26.24 -6.61 -33.61
C ALA A 421 25.69 -6.09 -34.94
N PHE A 422 24.72 -5.18 -34.92
CA PHE A 422 23.97 -4.76 -36.12
C PHE A 422 23.94 -3.24 -36.37
N GLY A 423 24.51 -2.43 -35.48
CA GLY A 423 24.48 -0.97 -35.58
C GLY A 423 23.08 -0.38 -35.47
N ASP A 424 22.91 0.85 -35.97
CA ASP A 424 21.60 1.52 -36.02
C ASP A 424 20.65 0.90 -37.06
N SER A 425 21.15 0.00 -37.93
CA SER A 425 20.37 -0.61 -39.00
C SER A 425 19.25 -1.52 -38.49
N LEU A 426 19.44 -2.20 -37.37
CA LEU A 426 18.46 -3.14 -36.81
C LEU A 426 17.17 -2.47 -36.32
N LEU A 427 17.23 -1.18 -35.98
CA LEU A 427 16.04 -0.38 -35.64
C LEU A 427 15.20 -0.02 -36.87
N ASN A 428 15.80 -0.08 -38.06
CA ASN A 428 15.19 0.29 -39.35
C ASN A 428 14.98 -0.91 -40.28
N SER A 429 15.52 -2.10 -39.94
CA SER A 429 15.24 -3.32 -40.66
C SER A 429 15.43 -4.53 -39.73
N VAL A 430 14.33 -5.21 -39.42
CA VAL A 430 14.37 -6.65 -39.10
C VAL A 430 14.69 -7.49 -40.35
N HIS A 431 15.13 -6.83 -41.43
CA HIS A 431 15.47 -7.39 -42.72
C HIS A 431 16.97 -7.22 -42.99
N ASP A 432 17.55 -8.18 -43.69
CA ASP A 432 18.94 -8.15 -44.14
C ASP A 432 19.15 -7.13 -45.29
N ALA A 433 20.38 -7.08 -45.81
CA ALA A 433 20.75 -6.18 -46.91
C ALA A 433 19.95 -6.41 -48.21
N ASP A 434 19.31 -7.57 -48.36
CA ASP A 434 18.49 -7.97 -49.51
C ASP A 434 16.99 -7.82 -49.23
N GLY A 435 16.60 -7.28 -48.07
CA GLY A 435 15.21 -7.06 -47.67
C GLY A 435 14.50 -8.30 -47.11
N GLN A 436 15.21 -9.39 -46.83
CA GLN A 436 14.62 -10.61 -46.24
C GLN A 436 14.64 -10.57 -44.71
N PRO A 437 13.61 -11.06 -44.00
CA PRO A 437 13.60 -11.09 -42.54
C PRO A 437 14.82 -11.84 -41.98
N ILE A 438 15.56 -11.21 -41.08
CA ILE A 438 16.69 -11.85 -40.40
C ILE A 438 16.13 -12.94 -39.48
N ALA A 439 16.53 -14.19 -39.67
CA ALA A 439 16.11 -15.29 -38.80
C ALA A 439 16.57 -15.04 -37.35
N ALA A 440 15.70 -15.28 -36.37
CA ALA A 440 16.02 -15.06 -34.96
C ALA A 440 17.19 -15.94 -34.47
N GLU A 441 17.37 -17.11 -35.07
CA GLU A 441 18.49 -18.02 -34.89
C GLU A 441 19.81 -17.40 -35.37
N HIS A 442 19.77 -16.64 -36.48
CA HIS A 442 20.92 -15.91 -36.98
C HIS A 442 21.28 -14.76 -36.03
N VAL A 443 20.29 -14.02 -35.51
CA VAL A 443 20.51 -12.98 -34.50
C VAL A 443 21.15 -13.58 -33.25
N ALA A 444 20.57 -14.65 -32.71
CA ALA A 444 21.08 -15.35 -31.53
C ALA A 444 22.53 -15.83 -31.70
N THR A 445 22.84 -16.43 -32.86
CA THR A 445 24.18 -16.93 -33.17
C THR A 445 25.19 -15.79 -33.24
N ARG A 446 24.87 -14.70 -33.94
CA ARG A 446 25.76 -13.54 -34.08
C ARG A 446 26.02 -12.84 -32.74
N LEU A 447 25.02 -12.71 -31.87
CA LEU A 447 25.23 -12.20 -30.51
C LEU A 447 26.14 -13.11 -29.69
N ALA A 448 25.96 -14.43 -29.78
CA ALA A 448 26.79 -15.40 -29.07
C ALA A 448 28.25 -15.41 -29.55
N GLU A 449 28.49 -15.20 -30.85
CA GLU A 449 29.83 -15.05 -31.42
C GLU A 449 30.51 -13.77 -30.91
N GLY A 450 29.78 -12.65 -30.86
CA GLY A 450 30.26 -11.37 -30.36
C GLY A 450 30.60 -11.34 -28.86
N LEU A 451 30.18 -12.35 -28.09
CA LEU A 451 30.49 -12.44 -26.65
C LEU A 451 31.88 -13.00 -26.35
N LYS A 452 32.51 -13.72 -27.27
CA LYS A 452 33.80 -14.38 -27.02
C LYS A 452 34.89 -13.32 -26.77
N GLY A 453 35.32 -13.20 -25.50
CA GLY A 453 36.34 -12.22 -25.09
C GLY A 453 35.85 -10.77 -24.98
N SER A 454 34.54 -10.53 -25.04
CA SER A 454 33.96 -9.19 -24.97
C SER A 454 34.03 -8.62 -23.55
N ALA A 455 34.47 -7.37 -23.43
CA ALA A 455 34.43 -6.62 -22.18
C ALA A 455 32.99 -6.50 -21.61
N VAL A 456 31.97 -6.53 -22.47
CA VAL A 456 30.57 -6.45 -22.07
C VAL A 456 30.07 -7.74 -21.42
N ALA A 457 30.53 -8.90 -21.91
CA ALA A 457 30.26 -10.17 -21.26
C ALA A 457 30.79 -10.15 -19.83
N CYS A 458 32.03 -9.64 -19.65
CA CYS A 458 32.66 -9.46 -18.34
C CYS A 458 31.90 -8.45 -17.45
N GLN A 459 31.43 -7.32 -17.99
CA GLN A 459 30.66 -6.34 -17.23
C GLN A 459 29.35 -6.92 -16.68
N ALA A 460 28.55 -7.57 -17.52
CA ALA A 460 27.25 -8.12 -17.13
C ALA A 460 27.39 -9.16 -16.01
N VAL A 461 28.30 -10.12 -16.17
CA VAL A 461 28.52 -11.16 -15.16
C VAL A 461 29.10 -10.60 -13.87
N SER A 462 29.94 -9.55 -13.94
CA SER A 462 30.54 -8.92 -12.76
C SER A 462 29.53 -8.19 -11.87
N ILE A 463 28.49 -7.60 -12.46
CA ILE A 463 27.41 -6.94 -11.69
C ILE A 463 26.26 -7.90 -11.31
N GLY A 464 26.46 -9.19 -11.55
CA GLY A 464 25.58 -10.27 -11.14
C GLY A 464 24.42 -10.59 -12.08
N ILE A 465 24.59 -10.34 -13.38
CA ILE A 465 23.62 -10.65 -14.43
C ILE A 465 24.15 -11.81 -15.29
N PRO A 466 23.55 -13.01 -15.20
CA PRO A 466 23.94 -14.14 -16.06
C PRO A 466 23.55 -13.94 -17.52
N ILE A 467 24.23 -14.66 -18.43
CA ILE A 467 23.97 -14.66 -19.86
C ILE A 467 23.61 -16.08 -20.31
N LEU A 468 22.35 -16.31 -20.67
CA LEU A 468 21.85 -17.58 -21.20
C LEU A 468 22.16 -17.68 -22.70
N LEU A 469 22.85 -18.75 -23.12
CA LEU A 469 23.31 -18.96 -24.49
C LEU A 469 22.19 -19.46 -25.43
N PRO A 470 22.39 -19.42 -26.76
CA PRO A 470 21.34 -19.75 -27.73
C PRO A 470 20.75 -21.17 -27.61
N ASP A 471 21.52 -22.13 -27.09
CA ASP A 471 21.03 -23.50 -26.85
C ASP A 471 20.03 -23.61 -25.70
N GLY A 472 19.95 -22.59 -24.83
CA GLY A 472 19.07 -22.58 -23.67
C GLY A 472 19.50 -23.47 -22.50
N ASP A 473 20.60 -24.20 -22.65
CA ASP A 473 21.13 -25.12 -21.64
C ASP A 473 22.37 -24.53 -20.93
N ARG A 474 23.18 -23.75 -21.65
CA ARG A 474 24.42 -23.18 -21.14
C ARG A 474 24.24 -21.70 -20.80
N PHE A 475 24.92 -21.24 -19.75
CA PHE A 475 24.95 -19.81 -19.40
C PHE A 475 26.32 -19.38 -18.86
N LEU A 476 26.63 -18.09 -19.02
CA LEU A 476 27.79 -17.43 -18.43
C LEU A 476 27.36 -16.77 -17.11
N ARG A 477 28.19 -16.90 -16.07
CA ARG A 477 27.95 -16.28 -14.75
C ARG A 477 29.20 -15.72 -14.12
N GLY A 478 29.01 -14.72 -13.27
CA GLY A 478 30.05 -14.13 -12.44
C GLY A 478 29.95 -14.63 -11.00
N PRO A 479 30.73 -14.09 -10.05
CA PRO A 479 30.75 -14.57 -8.67
C PRO A 479 29.40 -14.43 -7.96
N VAL A 480 28.61 -13.41 -8.32
CA VAL A 480 27.29 -13.10 -7.77
C VAL A 480 26.23 -13.28 -8.85
N ILE A 481 25.01 -13.67 -8.47
CA ILE A 481 23.83 -13.66 -9.33
C ILE A 481 22.70 -12.94 -8.57
N LYS A 482 22.06 -11.96 -9.20
CA LYS A 482 21.00 -11.13 -8.57
C LYS A 482 19.61 -11.76 -8.64
N VAL A 483 19.37 -12.62 -9.62
CA VAL A 483 18.07 -13.28 -9.84
C VAL A 483 18.30 -14.79 -9.88
N PRO A 484 17.66 -15.60 -9.02
CA PRO A 484 16.61 -15.22 -8.07
C PRO A 484 17.13 -14.45 -6.86
N GLU A 485 16.29 -13.58 -6.30
CA GLU A 485 16.57 -12.91 -5.03
C GLU A 485 16.30 -13.89 -3.88
N ILE A 486 17.37 -14.32 -3.20
CA ILE A 486 17.27 -15.25 -2.08
C ILE A 486 17.46 -14.47 -0.77
N LYS A 487 16.37 -14.37 0.01
CA LYS A 487 16.37 -13.68 1.31
C LYS A 487 16.90 -14.61 2.41
N GLY A 488 17.63 -14.06 3.37
CA GLY A 488 18.15 -14.80 4.53
C GLY A 488 19.61 -15.27 4.41
N LYS A 489 20.06 -16.05 5.39
CA LYS A 489 21.47 -16.51 5.51
C LYS A 489 21.84 -17.61 4.49
N ASN A 490 20.86 -18.36 3.97
CA ASN A 490 21.06 -19.41 2.98
C ASN A 490 20.87 -18.86 1.57
N LYS A 491 21.95 -18.65 0.82
CA LYS A 491 21.93 -18.12 -0.56
C LYS A 491 21.88 -19.23 -1.62
N VAL A 492 20.96 -20.19 -1.50
CA VAL A 492 20.84 -21.32 -2.45
C VAL A 492 19.43 -21.41 -3.03
N ALA A 493 19.31 -21.30 -4.35
CA ALA A 493 18.06 -21.54 -5.09
C ALA A 493 18.14 -22.91 -5.78
N ARG A 494 17.07 -23.71 -5.67
CA ARG A 494 16.96 -25.00 -6.36
C ARG A 494 16.30 -24.80 -7.73
N ILE A 495 16.87 -25.39 -8.77
CA ILE A 495 16.24 -25.52 -10.10
C ILE A 495 15.46 -26.84 -10.05
N ASN A 496 14.13 -26.75 -10.00
CA ASN A 496 13.26 -27.91 -9.94
C ASN A 496 12.73 -28.28 -11.33
N SER A 497 12.74 -27.34 -12.28
CA SER A 497 12.31 -27.55 -13.67
C SER A 497 12.95 -26.54 -14.65
N PRO A 498 12.92 -26.82 -15.97
CA PRO A 498 13.28 -25.84 -17.00
C PRO A 498 12.47 -24.53 -16.94
N ALA A 499 11.26 -24.57 -16.37
CA ALA A 499 10.41 -23.39 -16.19
C ALA A 499 10.99 -22.39 -15.16
N ASP A 500 11.81 -22.85 -14.20
CA ASP A 500 12.47 -21.98 -13.23
C ASP A 500 13.55 -21.11 -13.90
N LEU A 501 14.31 -21.72 -14.82
CA LEU A 501 15.29 -21.02 -15.66
C LEU A 501 14.61 -19.98 -16.56
N ASP A 502 13.46 -20.31 -17.13
CA ASP A 502 12.66 -19.36 -17.91
C ASP A 502 12.17 -18.19 -17.07
N LEU A 503 11.70 -18.45 -15.85
CA LEU A 503 11.26 -17.42 -14.91
C LEU A 503 12.41 -16.47 -14.56
N TRP A 504 13.60 -17.00 -14.27
CA TRP A 504 14.76 -16.20 -13.91
C TRP A 504 15.32 -15.42 -15.11
N ALA A 505 15.34 -16.06 -16.28
CA ALA A 505 15.74 -15.41 -17.53
C ALA A 505 14.82 -14.24 -17.87
N ARG A 506 13.50 -14.41 -17.73
CA ARG A 506 12.54 -13.31 -17.92
C ARG A 506 12.76 -12.16 -16.95
N ARG A 507 13.11 -12.45 -15.70
CA ARG A 507 13.27 -11.45 -14.64
C ARG A 507 14.60 -10.70 -14.64
N GLY A 508 15.71 -11.31 -15.07
CA GLY A 508 16.97 -10.58 -14.95
C GLY A 508 18.22 -11.21 -15.53
N TRP A 509 18.11 -12.28 -16.33
CA TRP A 509 19.27 -12.82 -17.06
C TRP A 509 19.20 -12.38 -18.50
N ILE A 510 20.34 -11.99 -19.07
CA ILE A 510 20.47 -11.74 -20.51
C ILE A 510 20.14 -13.05 -21.24
N ASP A 511 19.19 -13.00 -22.17
CA ASP A 511 18.64 -14.17 -22.85
C ASP A 511 18.94 -14.10 -24.35
N LEU A 512 19.87 -14.92 -24.82
CA LEU A 512 20.29 -14.97 -26.22
C LEU A 512 19.53 -16.00 -27.05
N ARG A 513 18.51 -16.66 -26.49
CA ARG A 513 17.78 -17.69 -27.22
C ARG A 513 17.00 -17.08 -28.39
N PRO A 514 16.78 -17.83 -29.48
CA PRO A 514 15.98 -17.36 -30.63
C PRO A 514 14.57 -16.86 -30.23
N ALA A 515 13.97 -17.43 -29.19
CA ALA A 515 12.69 -16.95 -28.66
C ALA A 515 12.73 -15.51 -28.15
N ASN A 516 13.79 -15.10 -27.43
CA ASN A 516 13.95 -13.73 -26.96
C ASN A 516 14.31 -12.78 -28.11
N MET A 517 15.09 -13.25 -29.09
CA MET A 517 15.42 -12.46 -30.29
C MET A 517 14.18 -12.13 -31.12
N ARG A 518 13.23 -13.07 -31.26
CA ARG A 518 11.92 -12.80 -31.88
C ARG A 518 11.17 -11.68 -31.17
N ARG A 519 11.15 -11.68 -29.83
CA ARG A 519 10.53 -10.59 -29.05
C ARG A 519 11.20 -9.25 -29.28
N TRP A 520 12.53 -9.21 -29.41
CA TRP A 520 13.25 -8.00 -29.75
C TRP A 520 12.93 -7.50 -31.17
N GLN A 521 12.82 -8.41 -32.14
CA GLN A 521 12.39 -8.07 -33.50
C GLN A 521 10.96 -7.50 -33.52
N GLU A 522 10.02 -8.13 -32.80
CA GLU A 522 8.65 -7.63 -32.65
C GLU A 522 8.61 -6.22 -32.05
N ARG A 523 9.46 -5.94 -31.04
CA ARG A 523 9.61 -4.61 -30.44
C ARG A 523 10.11 -3.59 -31.47
N PHE A 524 11.14 -3.92 -32.24
CA PHE A 524 11.67 -3.01 -33.27
C PHE A 524 10.63 -2.72 -34.35
N THR A 525 9.90 -3.73 -34.82
CA THR A 525 8.79 -3.52 -35.76
C THR A 525 7.71 -2.60 -35.20
N GLN A 526 7.37 -2.71 -33.91
CA GLN A 526 6.42 -1.79 -33.26
C GLN A 526 6.97 -0.36 -33.15
N MET A 527 8.25 -0.21 -32.78
CA MET A 527 8.93 1.09 -32.69
C MET A 527 9.02 1.79 -34.06
N GLU A 528 9.32 1.05 -35.12
CA GLU A 528 9.38 1.55 -36.49
C GLU A 528 8.02 2.05 -36.97
N ARG A 529 6.96 1.23 -36.85
CA ARG A 529 5.58 1.63 -37.18
C ARG A 529 5.16 2.88 -36.41
N ALA A 530 5.53 2.98 -35.14
CA ALA A 530 5.19 4.13 -34.33
C ALA A 530 5.95 5.41 -34.75
N ARG A 531 7.18 5.27 -35.27
CA ARG A 531 7.93 6.38 -35.87
C ARG A 531 7.35 6.83 -37.21
N GLU A 532 7.00 5.90 -38.09
CA GLU A 532 6.33 6.21 -39.37
C GLU A 532 5.03 6.99 -39.12
N GLU A 533 4.28 6.59 -38.10
CA GLU A 533 3.08 7.31 -37.68
C GLU A 533 3.39 8.74 -37.22
N LEU A 534 4.44 8.94 -36.41
CA LEU A 534 4.89 10.26 -35.98
C LEU A 534 5.30 11.14 -37.16
N THR A 535 6.10 10.61 -38.09
CA THR A 535 6.57 11.34 -39.26
C THR A 535 5.41 11.75 -40.17
N ARG A 536 4.40 10.88 -40.35
CA ARG A 536 3.24 11.16 -41.20
C ARG A 536 2.26 12.15 -40.57
N LYS A 537 2.02 12.08 -39.27
CA LYS A 537 0.96 12.83 -38.56
C LYS A 537 1.48 13.99 -37.71
N GLY A 538 2.80 14.19 -37.62
CA GLY A 538 3.42 15.29 -36.90
C GLY A 538 3.08 15.30 -35.41
N SER A 539 2.89 16.49 -34.85
CA SER A 539 2.63 16.70 -33.41
C SER A 539 1.39 15.94 -32.90
N ALA A 540 0.37 15.75 -33.75
CA ALA A 540 -0.85 15.04 -33.40
C ALA A 540 -0.64 13.54 -33.13
N ALA A 541 0.47 12.96 -33.60
CA ALA A 541 0.84 11.59 -33.31
C ALA A 541 1.76 11.46 -32.09
N VAL A 542 2.23 12.53 -31.46
CA VAL A 542 3.14 12.45 -30.30
C VAL A 542 2.44 11.74 -29.13
N SER A 543 2.96 10.58 -28.77
CA SER A 543 2.44 9.73 -27.70
C SER A 543 3.56 8.88 -27.09
N ARG A 544 3.23 8.13 -26.04
CA ARG A 544 4.12 7.12 -25.43
C ARG A 544 4.64 6.08 -26.43
N ARG A 545 3.86 5.79 -27.46
CA ARG A 545 4.20 4.79 -28.48
C ARG A 545 5.10 5.35 -29.57
N THR A 546 4.88 6.60 -29.95
CA THR A 546 5.42 7.19 -31.19
C THR A 546 6.65 8.07 -30.96
N TYR A 547 6.87 8.54 -29.73
CA TYR A 547 8.03 9.37 -29.39
C TYR A 547 9.28 8.49 -29.12
N LEU A 548 10.12 8.38 -30.15
CA LEU A 548 11.40 7.65 -30.13
C LEU A 548 12.50 8.49 -30.82
N PRO A 549 13.77 8.40 -30.39
CA PRO A 549 14.88 9.04 -31.09
C PRO A 549 15.15 8.39 -32.46
N VAL A 550 15.82 9.13 -33.35
CA VAL A 550 16.13 8.70 -34.73
C VAL A 550 17.17 7.57 -34.81
N GLY A 551 18.00 7.38 -33.78
CA GLY A 551 19.07 6.37 -33.74
C GLY A 551 18.99 5.44 -32.51
N PHE A 552 19.77 4.35 -32.52
CA PHE A 552 19.74 3.32 -31.48
C PHE A 552 20.40 3.81 -30.19
N LYS A 553 19.57 4.38 -29.30
CA LYS A 553 19.97 4.77 -27.94
C LYS A 553 19.40 3.76 -26.96
N ILE A 554 20.26 2.94 -26.36
CA ILE A 554 19.86 1.83 -25.49
C ILE A 554 18.92 2.27 -24.36
N GLY A 555 19.17 3.43 -23.74
CA GLY A 555 18.32 3.96 -22.67
C GLY A 555 16.95 4.40 -23.16
N ASP A 556 16.84 4.97 -24.36
CA ASP A 556 15.56 5.41 -24.92
C ASP A 556 14.72 4.21 -25.41
N VAL A 557 15.37 3.19 -25.98
CA VAL A 557 14.73 1.92 -26.39
C VAL A 557 14.17 1.18 -25.18
N VAL A 558 14.94 1.06 -24.09
CA VAL A 558 14.47 0.40 -22.86
C VAL A 558 13.40 1.22 -22.16
N ALA A 559 13.50 2.57 -22.16
CA ALA A 559 12.44 3.43 -21.64
C ALA A 559 11.12 3.25 -22.41
N TRP A 560 11.17 3.07 -23.73
CA TRP A 560 9.99 2.76 -24.54
C TRP A 560 9.35 1.42 -24.14
N ILE A 561 10.16 0.38 -23.90
CA ILE A 561 9.69 -0.93 -23.41
C ILE A 561 8.99 -0.76 -22.06
N PHE A 562 9.58 -0.02 -21.13
CA PHE A 562 8.97 0.22 -19.81
C PHE A 562 7.64 0.97 -19.91
N ASN A 563 7.56 1.97 -20.79
CA ASN A 563 6.35 2.76 -21.00
C ASN A 563 5.21 1.96 -21.64
N ASN A 564 5.51 1.02 -22.54
CA ASN A 564 4.52 0.36 -23.40
C ASN A 564 4.23 -1.10 -23.06
N GLU A 565 5.19 -1.83 -22.47
CA GLU A 565 5.01 -3.22 -22.04
C GLU A 565 4.83 -3.36 -20.53
N MET A 566 5.48 -2.51 -19.73
CA MET A 566 5.44 -2.58 -18.26
C MET A 566 4.55 -1.53 -17.61
N GLY A 567 3.93 -0.65 -18.40
CA GLY A 567 3.08 0.44 -17.90
C GLY A 567 3.82 1.47 -17.03
N GLY A 568 5.16 1.43 -16.95
CA GLY A 568 5.95 2.27 -16.07
C GLY A 568 6.14 3.67 -16.63
N TYR A 569 5.11 4.50 -16.59
CA TYR A 569 5.17 5.90 -17.02
C TYR A 569 4.52 6.83 -16.01
N ARG A 570 4.91 8.09 -16.07
CA ARG A 570 4.33 9.13 -15.21
C ARG A 570 2.93 9.49 -15.70
N ILE A 571 1.93 9.33 -14.83
CA ILE A 571 0.56 9.84 -15.05
C ILE A 571 0.46 11.26 -14.48
N LYS A 572 -0.17 12.13 -15.25
CA LYS A 572 -0.65 13.46 -14.86
C LYS A 572 -1.99 13.70 -15.51
#